data_AF-A0A137QH07-F1
#
_entry.id   AF-A0A137QH07-F1
#
_cell.length_a   1.000
_cell.length_b   1.000
_cell.length_c   1.000
_cell.angle_alpha   90.00
_cell.angle_beta   90.00
_cell.angle_gamma   90.00
#
_symmetry.space_group_name_H-M   'P 1'
#
loop_
_entity.id
_entity.type
_entity.pdbx_description
1 polymer ?
#
loop_
_entity_poly.entity_id
_entity_poly.type
_entity_poly.pdbx_seq_one_letter_code
_entity_poly.pdbx_strand_id
1 'polypeptide(L)'
;ASPSPNSPSSSSTHSNQNTRSFRLVPCETENADAIVLVTEPTEASPNGKAMLLVGPAARPYRRPNTRPITKGSRAHPYKIAPSQSRNRRLSMLSIRSQLSP
;
A
#
# COMPACT_ATOMS: atom_id res chain seq x y z
N ALA A 1 -17.46 -6.45 -40.93
CA ALA A 1 -17.13 -7.60 -40.06
C ALA A 1 -16.34 -7.06 -38.87
N SER A 2 -16.85 -7.23 -37.64
CA SER A 2 -16.20 -6.78 -36.40
C SER A 2 -15.41 -7.93 -35.76
N PRO A 3 -14.28 -7.67 -35.08
CA PRO A 3 -13.37 -8.73 -34.64
C PRO A 3 -13.80 -9.34 -33.29
N SER A 4 -13.65 -10.66 -33.16
CA SER A 4 -13.73 -11.38 -31.88
C SER A 4 -12.38 -11.32 -31.16
N PRO A 5 -12.29 -10.90 -29.89
CA PRO A 5 -11.08 -11.05 -29.10
C PRO A 5 -11.02 -12.45 -28.48
N ASN A 6 -10.16 -13.32 -29.02
CA ASN A 6 -9.77 -14.56 -28.35
C ASN A 6 -8.98 -14.23 -27.08
N SER A 7 -9.55 -14.56 -25.93
CA SER A 7 -8.81 -14.65 -24.66
C SER A 7 -8.41 -16.09 -24.41
N PRO A 8 -7.14 -16.36 -24.08
CA PRO A 8 -6.82 -17.50 -23.22
C PRO A 8 -6.07 -17.04 -21.96
N SER A 9 -6.80 -17.16 -20.86
CA SER A 9 -6.38 -17.81 -19.62
C SER A 9 -4.97 -17.51 -19.11
N SER A 10 -4.85 -16.50 -18.26
CA SER A 10 -3.69 -16.35 -17.38
C SER A 10 -3.67 -17.50 -16.37
N SER A 11 -2.77 -18.46 -16.58
CA SER A 11 -2.43 -19.48 -15.60
C SER A 11 -1.85 -18.82 -14.35
N SER A 12 -2.63 -18.80 -13.27
CA SER A 12 -2.18 -18.40 -11.94
C SER A 12 -1.25 -19.46 -11.37
N THR A 13 0.01 -19.42 -11.77
CA THR A 13 1.08 -20.08 -11.02
C THR A 13 1.23 -19.35 -9.68
N HIS A 14 0.60 -19.91 -8.63
CA HIS A 14 0.87 -19.52 -7.25
C HIS A 14 2.31 -19.89 -6.90
N SER A 15 3.24 -19.02 -7.30
CA SER A 15 4.59 -19.02 -6.74
C SER A 15 4.46 -18.64 -5.26
N ASN A 16 5.05 -19.47 -4.42
CA ASN A 16 5.12 -19.35 -2.98
C ASN A 16 5.95 -18.09 -2.61
N GLN A 17 5.36 -16.91 -2.77
CA GLN A 17 6.05 -15.64 -2.53
C GLN A 17 6.16 -15.45 -1.02
N ASN A 18 7.37 -15.65 -0.50
CA ASN A 18 7.83 -15.15 0.78
C ASN A 18 7.29 -13.72 0.98
N THR A 19 6.24 -13.55 1.79
CA THR A 19 5.51 -12.29 1.97
C THR A 19 6.36 -11.33 2.79
N ARG A 20 7.38 -10.74 2.14
CA ARG A 20 8.19 -9.69 2.72
C ARG A 20 7.26 -8.53 3.09
N SER A 21 7.05 -8.32 4.39
CA SER A 21 6.26 -7.20 4.87
C SER A 21 6.89 -5.89 4.43
N PHE A 22 6.07 -4.94 3.98
CA PHE A 22 6.50 -3.59 3.61
C PHE A 22 5.69 -2.56 4.40
N ARG A 23 6.19 -1.33 4.44
CA ARG A 23 5.50 -0.20 5.05
C ARG A 23 5.38 0.95 4.05
N LEU A 24 4.24 1.64 4.10
CA LEU A 24 4.03 2.87 3.35
C LEU A 24 4.58 4.03 4.17
N VAL A 25 5.49 4.81 3.57
CA VAL A 25 6.09 5.99 4.20
C VAL A 25 5.57 7.23 3.47
N PRO A 26 4.88 8.17 4.14
CA PRO A 26 4.43 9.41 3.50
C PRO A 26 5.59 10.11 2.81
N CYS A 27 5.35 10.65 1.63
CA CYS A 27 6.38 11.34 0.84
C CYS A 27 5.76 12.41 -0.04
N GLU A 28 6.59 13.10 -0.81
CA GLU A 28 6.13 14.00 -1.86
C GLU A 28 5.63 13.23 -3.08
N THR A 29 4.68 13.82 -3.79
CA THR A 29 3.97 13.23 -4.94
C THR A 29 4.91 12.80 -6.07
N GLU A 30 5.94 13.59 -6.35
CA GLU A 30 6.95 13.30 -7.37
C GLU A 30 7.75 12.01 -7.08
N ASN A 31 7.96 11.72 -5.80
CA ASN A 31 8.80 10.63 -5.30
C ASN A 31 7.98 9.38 -4.89
N ALA A 32 6.67 9.39 -5.10
CA ALA A 32 5.74 8.40 -4.57
C ALA A 32 5.74 7.09 -5.34
N ASP A 33 6.15 5.98 -4.74
CA ASP A 33 6.04 4.63 -5.32
C ASP A 33 4.60 4.11 -5.34
N ALA A 34 3.76 4.63 -4.45
CA ALA A 34 2.38 4.29 -4.26
C ALA A 34 1.51 5.53 -3.98
N ILE A 35 0.23 5.43 -4.33
CA ILE A 35 -0.77 6.46 -4.06
C ILE A 35 -1.96 5.79 -3.39
N VAL A 36 -2.38 6.30 -2.24
CA VAL A 36 -3.63 5.88 -1.60
C VAL A 36 -4.71 6.88 -1.99
N LEU A 37 -5.72 6.41 -2.71
CA LEU A 37 -6.93 7.17 -3.00
C LEU A 37 -7.96 6.88 -1.93
N VAL A 38 -8.36 7.92 -1.19
CA VAL A 38 -9.43 7.84 -0.21
C VAL A 38 -10.64 8.58 -0.77
N THR A 39 -11.76 7.87 -0.94
CA THR A 39 -13.04 8.49 -1.25
C THR A 39 -13.75 8.82 0.06
N GLU A 40 -14.34 10.01 0.13
CA GLU A 40 -15.17 10.42 1.25
C GLU A 40 -16.35 9.44 1.45
N PRO A 41 -16.86 9.33 2.68
CA PRO A 41 -18.10 8.64 2.94
C PRO A 41 -19.24 9.14 2.04
N THR A 42 -20.04 8.20 1.54
CA THR A 42 -21.29 8.50 0.83
C THR A 42 -22.42 7.70 1.48
N GLU A 43 -23.67 8.05 1.21
CA GLU A 43 -24.84 7.28 1.68
C GLU A 43 -24.73 5.78 1.31
N ALA A 44 -24.07 5.46 0.19
CA ALA A 44 -23.82 4.08 -0.25
C ALA A 44 -22.60 3.42 0.41
N SER A 45 -21.70 4.20 1.01
CA SER A 45 -20.48 3.71 1.67
C SER A 45 -20.13 4.63 2.85
N PRO A 46 -20.73 4.38 4.04
CA PRO A 46 -20.64 5.30 5.18
C PRO A 46 -19.23 5.39 5.80
N ASN A 47 -18.34 4.46 5.47
CA ASN A 47 -16.96 4.45 5.96
C ASN A 47 -15.94 4.97 4.93
N GLY A 48 -16.41 5.43 3.76
CA GLY A 48 -15.55 5.73 2.63
C GLY A 48 -14.84 4.48 2.08
N LYS A 49 -14.02 4.65 1.05
CA LYS A 49 -13.24 3.57 0.45
C LYS A 49 -11.83 4.04 0.19
N ALA A 50 -10.84 3.24 0.61
CA ALA A 50 -9.45 3.45 0.29
C ALA A 50 -9.00 2.46 -0.79
N MET A 51 -8.22 2.92 -1.76
CA MET A 51 -7.63 2.10 -2.80
C MET A 51 -6.13 2.42 -2.94
N LEU A 52 -5.30 1.38 -2.92
CA LEU A 52 -3.86 1.49 -3.08
C LEU A 52 -3.47 1.29 -4.55
N LEU A 53 -2.91 2.33 -5.16
CA LEU A 53 -2.34 2.28 -6.50
C LEU A 53 -0.82 2.16 -6.40
N VAL A 54 -0.23 1.20 -7.10
CA VAL A 54 1.22 0.97 -7.13
C VAL A 54 1.73 0.89 -8.55
N GLY A 55 3.01 1.21 -8.74
CA GLY A 55 3.67 1.04 -10.04
C GLY A 55 3.05 1.91 -11.15
N PRO A 56 2.78 1.36 -12.35
CA PRO A 56 2.24 2.14 -13.46
C PRO A 56 0.91 2.85 -13.17
N ALA A 57 0.06 2.29 -12.31
CA ALA A 57 -1.24 2.87 -11.95
C ALA A 57 -1.11 4.15 -11.09
N ALA A 58 0.02 4.33 -10.40
CA ALA A 58 0.30 5.53 -9.60
C ALA A 58 0.85 6.70 -10.43
N ARG A 59 1.38 6.44 -11.64
CA ARG A 59 2.02 7.45 -12.50
C ARG A 59 1.13 8.65 -12.83
N PRO A 60 -0.18 8.48 -13.11
CA PRO A 60 -1.08 9.58 -13.39
C PRO A 60 -1.38 10.45 -12.17
N TYR A 61 -0.80 10.22 -11.01
CA TYR A 61 -0.97 11.09 -9.85
C TYR A 61 0.33 11.80 -9.47
N ARG A 62 1.45 11.46 -10.11
CA ARG A 62 2.77 12.07 -9.84
C ARG A 62 2.98 13.41 -10.52
N ARG A 63 2.16 13.76 -11.53
CA ARG A 63 2.34 14.97 -12.32
C ARG A 63 1.42 16.07 -11.81
N PRO A 64 1.87 17.34 -11.80
CA PRO A 64 1.04 18.45 -11.33
C PRO A 64 -0.21 18.72 -12.19
N ASN A 65 -0.24 18.24 -13.44
CA ASN A 65 -1.31 18.52 -14.40
C ASN A 65 -2.23 17.32 -14.67
N THR A 66 -2.33 16.39 -13.71
CA THR A 66 -3.12 15.18 -13.91
C THR A 66 -4.58 15.34 -13.57
N ARG A 67 -5.39 14.56 -14.30
CA ARG A 67 -6.84 14.50 -14.31
C ARG A 67 -7.44 14.68 -12.91
N PRO A 68 -8.52 15.48 -12.77
CA PRO A 68 -9.15 15.69 -11.48
C PRO A 68 -9.50 14.35 -10.85
N ILE A 69 -9.02 14.16 -9.62
CA ILE A 69 -9.47 13.09 -8.76
C ILE A 69 -10.98 13.30 -8.59
N THR A 70 -11.77 12.24 -8.70
CA THR A 70 -13.24 12.31 -8.64
C THR A 70 -13.70 13.16 -7.45
N LYS A 71 -14.80 13.92 -7.61
CA LYS A 71 -15.31 14.84 -6.57
C LYS A 71 -15.41 14.14 -5.22
N GLY A 72 -14.73 14.67 -4.20
CA GLY A 72 -14.70 14.06 -2.86
C GLY A 72 -13.71 12.90 -2.72
N SER A 73 -12.60 12.90 -3.47
CA SER A 73 -11.52 11.94 -3.24
C SER A 73 -10.16 12.60 -3.13
N ARG A 74 -9.35 12.07 -2.21
CA ARG A 74 -8.05 12.62 -1.82
C ARG A 74 -6.96 11.61 -2.16
N ALA A 75 -5.92 12.05 -2.84
CA ALA A 75 -4.73 11.25 -3.12
C ALA A 75 -3.66 11.51 -2.06
N HIS A 76 -3.13 10.44 -1.48
CA HIS A 76 -2.06 10.49 -0.51
C HIS A 76 -0.83 9.75 -1.04
N PRO A 77 0.28 10.47 -1.30
CA PRO A 77 1.52 9.88 -1.79
C PRO A 77 2.32 9.13 -0.71
N TYR A 78 2.84 7.95 -1.08
CA TYR A 78 3.67 7.11 -0.23
C TYR A 78 4.83 6.45 -0.99
N LYS A 79 5.95 6.19 -0.31
CA LYS A 79 7.01 5.27 -0.73
C LYS A 79 6.80 3.89 -0.13
N ILE A 80 7.17 2.86 -0.88
CA ILE A 80 7.15 1.48 -0.38
C ILE A 80 8.54 1.19 0.20
N ALA A 81 8.64 1.17 1.52
CA ALA A 81 9.87 0.81 2.20
C ALA A 81 9.80 -0.64 2.69
N PRO A 82 10.90 -1.40 2.63
CA PRO A 82 10.99 -2.68 3.32
C PRO A 82 10.64 -2.50 4.80
N SER A 83 9.72 -3.32 5.31
CA SER A 83 9.53 -3.36 6.75
C SER A 83 10.75 -4.05 7.33
N GLN A 84 11.52 -3.34 8.15
CA GLN A 84 12.48 -4.00 9.01
C GLN A 84 11.66 -4.86 9.95
N SER A 85 11.51 -6.14 9.60
CA SER A 85 11.06 -7.16 10.52
C SER A 85 12.07 -7.17 11.65
N ARG A 86 11.83 -6.37 12.70
CA ARG A 86 12.50 -6.55 13.98
C ARG A 86 12.17 -7.99 14.34
N ASN A 87 13.18 -8.84 14.30
CA ASN A 87 13.17 -10.15 14.93
C ASN A 87 12.46 -10.00 16.28
N ARG A 88 11.22 -10.48 16.35
CA ARG A 88 10.47 -10.60 17.59
C ARG A 88 11.13 -11.71 18.40
N ARG A 89 12.12 -11.37 19.23
CA ARG A 89 12.50 -12.13 20.44
C ARG A 89 13.75 -11.53 21.07
N LEU A 90 13.55 -10.63 22.04
CA LEU A 90 14.41 -10.51 23.21
C LEU A 90 13.54 -10.05 24.40
N SER A 91 12.67 -10.93 24.87
CA SER A 91 12.11 -10.87 26.22
C SER A 91 12.68 -12.07 26.98
N MET A 92 13.96 -12.00 27.34
CA MET A 92 14.61 -12.96 28.23
C MET A 92 15.21 -12.17 29.39
N LEU A 93 14.65 -12.44 30.57
CA LEU A 93 15.32 -12.39 31.88
C LEU A 93 15.65 -10.99 32.45
N SER A 94 14.66 -10.39 33.11
CA SER A 94 14.95 -9.55 34.28
C SER A 94 15.03 -10.48 35.49
N ILE A 95 16.23 -11.01 35.78
CA ILE A 95 16.49 -11.66 37.07
C ILE A 95 16.79 -10.54 38.06
N ARG A 96 15.81 -10.26 38.91
CA ARG A 96 15.98 -9.45 40.13
C ARG A 96 16.67 -10.35 41.17
N SER A 97 17.98 -10.26 41.29
CA SER A 97 18.68 -10.73 42.48
C SER A 97 18.72 -9.57 43.47
N GLN A 98 17.84 -9.65 44.47
CA GLN A 98 17.89 -8.85 45.69
C GLN A 98 19.20 -9.19 46.43
N LEU A 99 20.03 -8.20 46.75
CA LEU A 99 21.07 -8.36 47.78
C LEU A 99 21.35 -7.04 48.50
N SER A 100 20.85 -6.94 49.73
CA SER A 100 21.42 -6.16 50.84
C SER A 100 20.66 -6.49 52.12
N PRO A 101 21.28 -6.36 53.31
CA PRO A 101 22.65 -5.95 53.61
C PRO A 101 23.59 -7.11 53.97
#